data_AF-A0A534RMX8-F1
#
_entry.id   AF-A0A534RMX8-F1
#
_cell.length_a   1.000
_cell.length_b   1.000
_cell.length_c   1.000
_cell.angle_alpha   90.00
_cell.angle_beta   90.00
_cell.angle_gamma   90.00
#
_symmetry.space_group_name_H-M   'P 1'
#
loop_
_entity.id
_entity.type
_entity.pdbx_description
1 polymer ?
#
loop_
_entity_poly.entity_id
_entity_poly.type
_entity_poly.pdbx_seq_one_letter_code
_entity_poly.pdbx_strand_id
1 'polypeptide(L)'
;MTRPPVPGPGDRRVGFHPEPLHPRQYRRSVLATALVSMLTWSIVGLPYSLFSWSLDPVQLGWVLFCYAWEVPIAGALGPVLVPLLWFRGIERRWDRVFGAPDGIDPAEAAVLERSILDFPIRVAGVMVITSVVGYGVGALQVRVFGQTPVTELLKIGALGLVTGLTGALFGFLYLESLLAPLTERFGTLGGAVLPAGRRLPLHQKVFACALITTLSSLILLGTIFYSRGERVLEEQLGDRVLGEARHLATLLDETGLPSLAGGTWWRDHQALMRLGRSGRAYLVDRDGAVVAPAGAAHAIADEG
;
A
#
# COMPACT_ATOMS: atom_id res chain seq x y z
N MET A 1 19.22 63.86 -31.55
CA MET A 1 19.18 62.41 -31.17
C MET A 1 18.46 62.30 -29.84
N THR A 2 17.15 62.09 -29.89
CA THR A 2 16.26 61.97 -28.73
C THR A 2 16.16 60.51 -28.32
N ARG A 3 16.48 60.20 -27.06
CA ARG A 3 16.28 58.85 -26.50
C ARG A 3 14.79 58.50 -26.50
N PRO A 4 14.40 57.27 -26.85
CA PRO A 4 13.03 56.82 -26.67
C PRO A 4 12.68 56.71 -25.17
N PRO A 5 11.41 56.92 -24.79
CA PRO A 5 10.98 56.85 -23.40
C PRO A 5 11.05 55.42 -22.87
N VAL A 6 11.49 55.28 -21.62
CA VAL A 6 11.48 54.04 -20.84
C VAL A 6 10.00 53.67 -20.57
N PRO A 7 9.55 52.44 -20.89
CA PRO A 7 8.20 52.02 -20.57
C PRO A 7 8.00 51.96 -19.06
N GLY A 8 6.95 52.63 -18.57
CA GLY A 8 6.56 52.60 -17.16
C GLY A 8 6.11 51.20 -16.69
N PRO A 9 6.12 50.92 -15.38
CA PRO A 9 5.78 49.62 -14.81
C PRO A 9 4.26 49.40 -14.75
N GLY A 10 3.60 49.45 -15.90
CA GLY A 10 2.13 49.50 -15.96
C GLY A 10 1.45 48.81 -17.13
N ASP A 11 2.16 48.09 -18.01
CA ASP A 11 1.50 47.47 -19.17
C ASP A 11 2.07 46.08 -19.52
N ARG A 12 2.24 45.23 -18.50
CA ARG A 12 2.10 43.78 -18.74
C ARG A 12 0.61 43.50 -18.86
N ARG A 13 0.04 43.78 -20.03
CA ARG A 13 -1.16 43.06 -20.48
C ARG A 13 -0.73 41.61 -20.65
N VAL A 14 -0.81 40.85 -19.57
CA VAL A 14 -0.94 39.41 -19.64
C VAL A 14 -2.16 39.19 -20.52
N GLY A 15 -1.93 38.73 -21.75
CA GLY A 15 -3.00 38.32 -22.63
C GLY A 15 -3.78 37.25 -21.89
N PHE A 16 -4.89 37.66 -21.28
CA PHE A 16 -5.86 36.77 -20.67
C PHE A 16 -6.46 36.04 -21.84
N HIS A 17 -5.95 34.84 -22.16
CA HIS A 17 -6.67 33.94 -23.03
C HIS A 17 -8.01 33.66 -22.35
N PRO A 18 -9.15 34.10 -22.92
CA PRO A 18 -10.44 33.90 -22.32
C PRO A 18 -10.91 32.50 -22.73
N GLU A 19 -10.14 31.47 -22.37
CA GLU A 19 -10.82 30.19 -22.23
C GLU A 19 -11.76 30.34 -21.03
N PRO A 20 -13.04 29.97 -21.18
CA PRO A 20 -13.97 30.01 -20.07
C PRO A 20 -13.49 29.01 -19.02
N LEU A 21 -12.78 29.51 -18.01
CA LEU A 21 -12.31 28.73 -16.87
C LEU A 21 -13.51 28.02 -16.24
N HIS A 22 -13.61 26.72 -16.47
CA HIS A 22 -14.76 25.93 -16.09
C HIS A 22 -14.33 24.58 -15.50
N PRO A 23 -14.87 24.17 -14.34
CA PRO A 23 -14.48 22.94 -13.65
C PRO A 23 -14.51 21.69 -14.55
N ARG A 24 -15.43 21.61 -15.51
CA ARG A 24 -15.53 20.51 -16.49
C ARG A 24 -14.23 20.17 -17.24
N GLN A 25 -13.35 21.14 -17.48
CA GLN A 25 -12.06 20.91 -18.14
C GLN A 25 -11.14 19.99 -17.33
N TYR A 26 -11.32 19.98 -16.00
CA TYR A 26 -10.49 19.24 -15.05
C TYR A 26 -10.98 17.82 -14.75
N ARG A 27 -12.16 17.40 -15.25
CA ARG A 27 -12.69 16.04 -15.03
C ARG A 27 -11.73 14.94 -15.45
N ARG A 28 -11.06 15.12 -16.61
CA ARG A 28 -10.07 14.16 -17.11
C ARG A 28 -8.88 14.05 -16.18
N SER A 29 -8.47 15.16 -15.56
CA SER A 29 -7.35 15.18 -14.64
C SER A 29 -7.70 14.54 -13.30
N VAL A 30 -8.91 14.72 -12.78
CA VAL A 30 -9.41 13.99 -11.60
C VAL A 30 -9.39 12.48 -11.85
N LEU A 31 -9.85 12.07 -13.05
CA LEU A 31 -9.80 10.66 -13.46
C LEU A 31 -8.35 10.17 -13.63
N ALA A 32 -7.46 10.99 -14.17
CA ALA A 32 -6.04 10.67 -14.27
C ALA A 32 -5.40 10.48 -12.89
N THR A 33 -5.75 11.29 -11.89
CA THR A 33 -5.27 11.10 -10.51
C THR A 33 -5.69 9.74 -9.97
N ALA A 34 -6.95 9.36 -10.17
CA ALA A 34 -7.47 8.06 -9.74
C ALA A 34 -6.78 6.89 -10.45
N LEU A 35 -6.56 7.01 -11.77
CA LEU A 35 -5.82 6.02 -12.56
C LEU A 35 -4.37 5.89 -12.10
N VAL A 36 -3.68 7.01 -11.82
CA VAL A 36 -2.32 6.98 -11.29
C VAL A 36 -2.27 6.30 -9.93
N SER A 37 -3.25 6.52 -9.05
CA SER A 37 -3.34 5.81 -7.78
C SER A 37 -3.56 4.31 -7.97
N MET A 38 -4.46 3.89 -8.86
CA MET A 38 -4.67 2.48 -9.20
C MET A 38 -3.39 1.86 -9.78
N LEU A 39 -2.73 2.58 -10.68
CA LEU A 39 -1.47 2.16 -11.27
C LEU A 39 -0.38 2.04 -10.21
N THR A 40 -0.35 2.94 -9.22
CA THR A 40 0.60 2.88 -8.10
C THR A 40 0.34 1.63 -7.26
N TRP A 41 -0.93 1.30 -6.99
CA TRP A 41 -1.29 0.07 -6.26
C TRP A 41 -0.85 -1.18 -7.02
N SER A 42 -1.04 -1.24 -8.33
CA SER A 42 -0.66 -2.41 -9.13
C SER A 42 0.83 -2.48 -9.44
N ILE A 43 1.44 -1.40 -9.94
CA ILE A 43 2.85 -1.38 -10.37
C ILE A 43 3.81 -1.36 -9.18
N VAL A 44 3.46 -0.72 -8.07
CA VAL A 44 4.34 -0.71 -6.89
C VAL A 44 3.96 -1.87 -5.97
N GLY A 45 2.67 -2.05 -5.69
CA GLY A 45 2.20 -3.06 -4.75
C GLY A 45 2.49 -4.49 -5.19
N LEU A 46 2.22 -4.84 -6.46
CA LEU A 46 2.41 -6.21 -6.93
C LEU A 46 3.89 -6.62 -6.94
N PRO A 47 4.82 -5.91 -7.61
CA PRO A 47 6.23 -6.30 -7.56
C PRO A 47 6.78 -6.32 -6.14
N TYR A 48 6.39 -5.35 -5.31
CA TYR A 48 6.79 -5.34 -3.91
C TYR A 48 6.30 -6.59 -3.17
N SER A 49 5.05 -7.00 -3.35
CA SER A 49 4.51 -8.22 -2.75
C SER A 49 5.28 -9.47 -3.17
N LEU A 50 5.67 -9.56 -4.45
CA LEU A 50 6.46 -10.68 -4.97
C LEU A 50 7.86 -10.77 -4.37
N PHE A 51 8.48 -9.62 -4.06
CA PHE A 51 9.82 -9.59 -3.47
C PHE A 51 9.82 -9.72 -1.96
N SER A 52 8.85 -9.09 -1.29
CA SER A 52 8.84 -8.91 0.15
C SER A 52 8.07 -9.97 0.90
N TRP A 53 7.14 -10.70 0.27
CA TRP A 53 6.34 -11.71 0.97
C TRP A 53 6.91 -13.11 0.75
N SER A 54 6.87 -13.95 1.78
CA SER A 54 7.27 -15.36 1.68
C SER A 54 6.02 -16.18 1.37
N LEU A 55 5.66 -16.22 0.08
CA LEU A 55 4.43 -16.86 -0.39
C LEU A 55 4.70 -18.22 -1.01
N ASP A 56 3.93 -19.22 -0.59
CA ASP A 56 3.79 -20.50 -1.30
C ASP A 56 3.00 -20.31 -2.62
N PRO A 57 3.12 -21.17 -3.67
CA PRO A 57 2.41 -20.98 -4.93
C PRO A 57 0.90 -20.87 -4.78
N VAL A 58 0.28 -21.55 -3.81
CA VAL A 58 -1.16 -21.43 -3.52
C VAL A 58 -1.49 -20.02 -3.02
N GLN A 59 -0.67 -19.48 -2.12
CA GLN A 59 -0.86 -18.13 -1.57
C GLN A 59 -0.62 -17.06 -2.64
N LEU A 60 0.39 -17.25 -3.48
CA LEU A 60 0.65 -16.38 -4.63
C LEU A 60 -0.54 -16.36 -5.60
N GLY A 61 -1.16 -17.51 -5.87
CA GLY A 61 -2.37 -17.59 -6.70
C GLY A 61 -3.50 -16.73 -6.16
N TRP A 62 -3.75 -16.78 -4.85
CA TRP A 62 -4.75 -15.93 -4.19
C TRP A 62 -4.38 -14.45 -4.21
N VAL A 63 -3.11 -14.09 -4.00
CA VAL A 63 -2.63 -12.71 -4.12
C VAL A 63 -2.89 -12.18 -5.53
N LEU A 64 -2.49 -12.93 -6.56
CA LEU A 64 -2.72 -12.54 -7.96
C LEU A 64 -4.20 -12.42 -8.28
N PHE A 65 -5.04 -13.32 -7.76
CA PHE A 65 -6.49 -13.21 -7.86
C PHE A 65 -6.99 -11.90 -7.27
N CYS A 66 -6.61 -11.55 -6.04
CA CYS A 66 -7.00 -10.28 -5.40
C CYS A 66 -6.56 -9.08 -6.23
N TYR A 67 -5.31 -9.06 -6.72
CA TYR A 67 -4.80 -7.98 -7.58
C TYR A 67 -5.55 -7.88 -8.91
N ALA A 68 -5.99 -9.01 -9.49
CA ALA A 68 -6.63 -9.02 -10.80
C ALA A 68 -8.04 -8.40 -10.81
N TRP A 69 -8.79 -8.46 -9.70
CA TRP A 69 -10.16 -7.96 -9.68
C TRP A 69 -10.47 -7.00 -8.52
N GLU A 70 -9.92 -7.21 -7.31
CA GLU A 70 -10.21 -6.33 -6.17
C GLU A 70 -9.59 -4.96 -6.34
N VAL A 71 -8.34 -4.89 -6.84
CA VAL A 71 -7.67 -3.61 -7.08
C VAL A 71 -8.42 -2.78 -8.14
N PRO A 72 -8.83 -3.33 -9.29
CA PRO A 72 -9.72 -2.65 -10.22
C PRO A 72 -11.04 -2.18 -9.59
N ILE A 73 -11.73 -3.03 -8.84
CA ILE A 73 -13.03 -2.68 -8.23
C ILE A 73 -12.86 -1.61 -7.16
N ALA A 74 -11.94 -1.78 -6.22
CA ALA A 74 -11.65 -0.82 -5.17
C ALA A 74 -11.21 0.52 -5.77
N GLY A 75 -10.34 0.50 -6.78
CA GLY A 75 -9.92 1.67 -7.54
C GLY A 75 -11.07 2.40 -8.24
N ALA A 76 -11.95 1.64 -8.90
CA ALA A 76 -13.11 2.18 -9.58
C ALA A 76 -14.15 2.77 -8.60
N LEU A 77 -14.39 2.12 -7.46
CA LEU A 77 -15.40 2.57 -6.48
C LEU A 77 -14.89 3.73 -5.62
N GLY A 78 -13.67 3.65 -5.11
CA GLY A 78 -13.12 4.67 -4.23
C GLY A 78 -12.55 5.86 -5.01
N PRO A 79 -11.29 5.80 -5.48
CA PRO A 79 -10.61 6.90 -6.15
C PRO A 79 -11.29 7.44 -7.41
N VAL A 80 -12.05 6.63 -8.15
CA VAL A 80 -12.72 7.10 -9.38
C VAL A 80 -14.13 7.61 -9.08
N LEU A 81 -15.04 6.73 -8.66
CA LEU A 81 -16.47 7.07 -8.56
C LEU A 81 -16.74 8.17 -7.53
N VAL A 82 -16.19 8.07 -6.31
CA VAL A 82 -16.47 9.03 -5.23
C VAL A 82 -15.99 10.45 -5.59
N PRO A 83 -14.73 10.68 -6.01
CA PRO A 83 -14.27 12.00 -6.44
C PRO A 83 -15.05 12.55 -7.64
N LEU A 84 -15.42 11.73 -8.62
CA LEU A 84 -16.24 12.18 -9.74
C LEU A 84 -17.62 12.66 -9.31
N LEU A 85 -18.28 11.96 -8.38
CA LEU A 85 -19.59 12.37 -7.85
C LEU A 85 -19.49 13.70 -7.10
N TRP A 86 -18.46 13.88 -6.27
CA TRP A 86 -18.22 15.14 -5.57
C TRP A 86 -17.87 16.28 -6.54
N PHE A 87 -17.07 16.00 -7.56
CA PHE A 87 -16.66 16.99 -8.55
C PHE A 87 -17.84 17.47 -9.41
N ARG A 88 -18.77 16.57 -9.77
CA ARG A 88 -20.04 16.95 -10.42
C ARG A 88 -20.88 17.87 -9.53
N GLY A 89 -20.80 17.71 -8.21
CA GLY A 89 -21.41 18.63 -7.25
C GLY A 89 -20.81 20.04 -7.29
N ILE A 90 -19.49 20.14 -7.49
CA ILE A 90 -18.78 21.42 -7.66
C ILE A 90 -19.19 22.09 -8.97
N GLU A 91 -19.24 21.35 -10.07
CA GLU A 91 -19.68 21.86 -11.38
C GLU A 91 -21.10 22.42 -11.36
N ARG A 92 -22.05 21.68 -10.77
CA ARG A 92 -23.45 22.14 -10.66
C ARG A 92 -23.58 23.40 -9.81
N ARG A 93 -22.69 23.61 -8.84
CA ARG A 93 -22.66 24.85 -8.04
C ARG A 93 -21.98 25.98 -8.79
N TRP A 94 -20.93 25.67 -9.55
CA TRP A 94 -20.27 26.64 -10.42
C TRP A 94 -21.23 27.24 -11.44
N ASP A 95 -21.99 26.39 -12.13
CA ASP A 95 -23.00 26.79 -13.11
C ASP A 95 -24.08 27.70 -12.47
N ARG A 96 -24.46 27.45 -11.22
CA ARG A 96 -25.43 28.28 -10.48
C ARG A 96 -24.85 29.63 -10.07
N VAL A 97 -23.65 29.65 -9.48
CA VAL A 97 -23.03 30.87 -8.94
C VAL A 97 -22.62 31.85 -10.06
N PHE A 98 -22.03 31.33 -11.15
CA PHE A 98 -21.52 32.17 -12.24
C PHE A 98 -22.46 32.28 -13.44
N GLY A 99 -23.56 31.51 -13.46
CA GLY A 99 -24.59 31.56 -14.50
C GLY A 99 -25.87 32.30 -14.10
N ALA A 100 -25.99 32.75 -12.84
CA ALA A 100 -27.16 33.50 -12.38
C ALA A 100 -27.22 34.91 -13.00
N PRO A 101 -28.37 35.33 -13.56
CA PRO A 101 -28.54 36.66 -14.15
C PRO A 101 -28.61 37.78 -13.10
N ASP A 102 -28.97 37.47 -11.86
CA ASP A 102 -29.23 38.43 -10.77
C ASP A 102 -27.97 38.83 -9.98
N GLY A 103 -26.78 38.44 -10.47
CA GLY A 103 -25.50 38.66 -9.79
C GLY A 103 -25.08 37.48 -8.90
N ILE A 104 -23.90 37.60 -8.30
CA ILE A 104 -23.25 36.53 -7.51
C ILE A 104 -23.69 36.66 -6.05
N ASP A 105 -24.36 35.63 -5.50
CA ASP A 105 -24.60 35.52 -4.06
C ASP A 105 -23.28 35.19 -3.32
N PRO A 106 -22.80 36.07 -2.41
CA PRO A 106 -21.59 35.84 -1.63
C PRO A 106 -21.62 34.56 -0.78
N ALA A 107 -22.80 34.17 -0.28
CA ALA A 107 -22.93 32.98 0.56
C ALA A 107 -22.74 31.69 -0.27
N GLU A 108 -23.38 31.60 -1.44
CA GLU A 108 -23.17 30.46 -2.36
C GLU A 108 -21.74 30.41 -2.92
N ALA A 109 -21.14 31.57 -3.21
CA ALA A 109 -19.76 31.67 -3.65
C ALA A 109 -18.77 31.17 -2.57
N ALA A 110 -18.98 31.52 -1.30
CA ALA A 110 -18.17 31.03 -0.18
C ALA A 110 -18.27 29.50 -0.01
N VAL A 111 -19.47 28.93 -0.14
CA VAL A 111 -19.69 27.46 -0.08
C VAL A 111 -19.01 26.75 -1.24
N LEU A 112 -19.03 27.34 -2.43
CA LEU A 112 -18.34 26.82 -3.61
C LEU A 112 -16.82 26.87 -3.42
N GLU A 113 -16.25 28.00 -2.99
CA GLU A 113 -14.82 28.15 -2.71
C GLU A 113 -14.35 27.09 -1.69
N ARG A 114 -15.09 26.95 -0.56
CA ARG A 114 -14.79 25.92 0.45
C ARG A 114 -14.82 24.51 -0.13
N SER A 115 -15.79 24.22 -1.00
CA SER A 115 -15.91 22.89 -1.61
C SER A 115 -14.76 22.58 -2.56
N ILE A 116 -14.23 23.57 -3.27
CA ILE A 116 -13.05 23.43 -4.12
C ILE A 116 -11.79 23.23 -3.26
N LEU A 117 -11.63 24.02 -2.19
CA LEU A 117 -10.48 23.93 -1.28
C LEU A 117 -10.44 22.63 -0.47
N ASP A 118 -11.58 22.11 -0.03
CA ASP A 118 -11.67 20.85 0.72
C ASP A 118 -11.52 19.61 -0.18
N PHE A 119 -11.74 19.75 -1.50
CA PHE A 119 -11.81 18.60 -2.42
C PHE A 119 -10.53 17.75 -2.42
N PRO A 120 -9.30 18.31 -2.55
CA PRO A 120 -8.07 17.52 -2.52
C PRO A 120 -7.92 16.69 -1.23
N ILE A 121 -8.28 17.27 -0.07
CA ILE A 121 -8.19 16.58 1.23
C ILE A 121 -9.18 15.41 1.30
N ARG A 122 -10.41 15.61 0.80
CA ARG A 122 -11.43 14.55 0.78
C ARG A 122 -11.01 13.41 -0.14
N VAL A 123 -10.48 13.72 -1.32
CA VAL A 123 -9.97 12.70 -2.26
C VAL A 123 -8.80 11.93 -1.65
N ALA A 124 -7.85 12.62 -1.02
CA ALA A 124 -6.75 11.99 -0.30
C ALA A 124 -7.25 11.03 0.79
N GLY A 125 -8.25 11.44 1.58
CA GLY A 125 -8.89 10.59 2.58
C GLY A 125 -9.52 9.32 1.98
N VAL A 126 -10.25 9.46 0.87
CA VAL A 126 -10.83 8.30 0.15
C VAL A 126 -9.74 7.36 -0.34
N MET A 127 -8.62 7.87 -0.86
CA MET A 127 -7.49 7.05 -1.31
C MET A 127 -6.89 6.22 -0.17
N VAL A 128 -6.65 6.83 1.00
CA VAL A 128 -6.16 6.09 2.17
C VAL A 128 -7.16 5.03 2.62
N ILE A 129 -8.43 5.40 2.82
CA ILE A 129 -9.47 4.48 3.31
C ILE A 129 -9.63 3.31 2.33
N THR A 130 -9.73 3.59 1.04
CA THR A 130 -9.89 2.55 0.02
C THR A 130 -8.69 1.60 0.00
N SER A 131 -7.48 2.13 0.12
CA SER A 131 -6.28 1.31 0.15
C SER A 131 -6.22 0.43 1.41
N VAL A 132 -6.44 1.00 2.60
CA VAL A 132 -6.45 0.25 3.86
C VAL A 132 -7.53 -0.84 3.87
N VAL A 133 -8.75 -0.51 3.43
CA VAL A 133 -9.86 -1.47 3.37
C VAL A 133 -9.59 -2.54 2.32
N GLY A 134 -9.14 -2.16 1.11
CA GLY A 134 -8.86 -3.10 0.03
C GLY A 134 -7.76 -4.10 0.42
N TYR A 135 -6.63 -3.61 0.93
CA TYR A 135 -5.55 -4.48 1.42
C TYR A 135 -5.98 -5.29 2.67
N GLY A 136 -6.82 -4.74 3.53
CA GLY A 136 -7.36 -5.47 4.68
C GLY A 136 -8.26 -6.64 4.26
N VAL A 137 -9.13 -6.43 3.28
CA VAL A 137 -9.98 -7.49 2.70
C VAL A 137 -9.11 -8.54 2.00
N GLY A 138 -8.16 -8.13 1.16
CA GLY A 138 -7.23 -9.05 0.49
C GLY A 138 -6.39 -9.86 1.49
N ALA A 139 -5.88 -9.22 2.56
CA ALA A 139 -5.15 -9.90 3.63
C ALA A 139 -6.01 -10.96 4.34
N LEU A 140 -7.28 -10.64 4.61
CA LEU A 140 -8.21 -11.58 5.23
C LEU A 140 -8.55 -12.75 4.29
N GLN A 141 -8.74 -12.50 3.00
CA GLN A 141 -8.96 -13.56 2.03
C GLN A 141 -7.76 -14.49 1.92
N VAL A 142 -6.56 -13.94 1.80
CA VAL A 142 -5.31 -14.71 1.75
C VAL A 142 -5.10 -15.49 3.05
N ARG A 143 -5.49 -14.92 4.21
CA ARG A 143 -5.48 -15.64 5.50
C ARG A 143 -6.39 -16.86 5.53
N VAL A 144 -7.63 -16.68 5.07
CA VAL A 144 -8.70 -17.68 5.17
C VAL A 144 -8.52 -18.78 4.12
N PHE A 145 -8.23 -18.40 2.89
CA PHE A 145 -8.13 -19.33 1.76
C PHE A 145 -6.71 -19.82 1.47
N GLY A 146 -5.71 -18.98 1.68
CA GLY A 146 -4.29 -19.33 1.51
C GLY A 146 -3.61 -19.83 2.80
N GLN A 147 -4.35 -19.86 3.92
CA GLN A 147 -3.86 -20.24 5.25
C GLN A 147 -2.60 -19.48 5.67
N THR A 148 -2.46 -18.25 5.19
CA THR A 148 -1.23 -17.48 5.34
C THR A 148 -0.94 -17.10 6.80
N PRO A 149 0.32 -17.13 7.26
CA PRO A 149 0.70 -16.72 8.61
C PRO A 149 0.26 -15.29 8.96
N VAL A 150 -0.03 -15.04 10.24
CA VAL A 150 -0.43 -13.70 10.73
C VAL A 150 0.66 -12.65 10.50
N THR A 151 1.93 -13.07 10.48
CA THR A 151 3.08 -12.20 10.18
C THR A 151 2.96 -11.57 8.79
N GLU A 152 2.53 -12.32 7.79
CA GLU A 152 2.30 -11.83 6.44
C GLU A 152 1.10 -10.88 6.36
N LEU A 153 0.04 -11.09 7.16
CA LEU A 153 -1.10 -10.15 7.21
C LEU A 153 -0.66 -8.75 7.62
N LEU A 154 0.29 -8.66 8.56
CA LEU A 154 0.87 -7.38 8.97
C LEU A 154 1.67 -6.74 7.83
N LYS A 155 2.43 -7.52 7.06
CA LYS A 155 3.17 -7.04 5.87
C LYS A 155 2.19 -6.52 4.79
N ILE A 156 1.08 -7.22 4.56
CA ILE A 156 0.03 -6.81 3.61
C ILE A 156 -0.64 -5.52 4.08
N GLY A 157 -1.04 -5.43 5.36
CA GLY A 157 -1.66 -4.24 5.93
C GLY A 157 -0.71 -3.03 5.91
N ALA A 158 0.58 -3.26 6.20
CA ALA A 158 1.61 -2.23 6.12
C ALA A 158 1.77 -1.69 4.69
N LEU A 159 1.75 -2.57 3.68
CA LEU A 159 1.79 -2.17 2.27
C LEU A 159 0.54 -1.33 1.89
N GLY A 160 -0.64 -1.73 2.36
CA GLY A 160 -1.87 -0.96 2.14
C GLY A 160 -1.80 0.45 2.74
N LEU A 161 -1.25 0.58 3.95
CA LEU A 161 -1.05 1.89 4.55
C LEU A 161 -0.06 2.74 3.73
N VAL A 162 1.09 2.18 3.34
CA VAL A 162 2.12 2.90 2.57
C VAL A 162 1.61 3.35 1.20
N THR A 163 0.97 2.46 0.46
CA THR A 163 0.44 2.76 -0.87
C THR A 163 -0.74 3.73 -0.81
N GLY A 164 -1.57 3.64 0.23
CA GLY A 164 -2.64 4.58 0.53
C GLY A 164 -2.11 5.99 0.83
N LEU A 165 -1.14 6.12 1.75
CA LEU A 165 -0.55 7.40 2.12
C LEU A 165 0.19 8.06 0.95
N THR A 166 0.96 7.27 0.20
CA THR A 166 1.71 7.76 -0.96
C THR A 166 0.76 8.23 -2.08
N GLY A 167 -0.26 7.43 -2.39
CA GLY A 167 -1.30 7.81 -3.35
C GLY A 167 -2.08 9.05 -2.92
N ALA A 168 -2.42 9.16 -1.64
CA ALA A 168 -3.12 10.30 -1.06
C ALA A 168 -2.29 11.59 -1.11
N LEU A 169 -1.00 11.52 -0.82
CA LEU A 169 -0.08 12.65 -0.92
C LEU A 169 0.02 13.16 -2.37
N PHE A 170 0.21 12.24 -3.32
CA PHE A 170 0.25 12.59 -4.74
C PHE A 170 -1.09 13.20 -5.19
N GLY A 171 -2.21 12.55 -4.84
CA GLY A 171 -3.54 13.00 -5.21
C GLY A 171 -3.87 14.37 -4.63
N PHE A 172 -3.49 14.63 -3.38
CA PHE A 172 -3.64 15.93 -2.74
C PHE A 172 -2.86 17.02 -3.49
N LEU A 173 -1.54 16.84 -3.68
CA LEU A 173 -0.68 17.86 -4.29
C LEU A 173 -1.07 18.13 -5.75
N TYR A 174 -1.36 17.06 -6.51
CA TYR A 174 -1.78 17.17 -7.90
C TYR A 174 -3.12 17.90 -8.03
N LEU A 175 -4.15 17.51 -7.28
CA LEU A 175 -5.45 18.19 -7.35
C LEU A 175 -5.39 19.61 -6.82
N GLU A 176 -4.61 19.88 -5.79
CA GLU A 176 -4.46 21.24 -5.26
C GLU A 176 -3.84 22.19 -6.29
N SER A 177 -2.74 21.78 -6.94
CA SER A 177 -2.10 22.57 -8.01
C SER A 177 -3.04 22.80 -9.19
N LEU A 178 -3.85 21.80 -9.53
CA LEU A 178 -4.74 21.84 -10.67
C LEU A 178 -5.99 22.69 -10.43
N LEU A 179 -6.48 22.76 -9.20
CA LEU A 179 -7.65 23.56 -8.82
C LEU A 179 -7.28 25.00 -8.41
N ALA A 180 -5.99 25.32 -8.26
CA ALA A 180 -5.54 26.67 -7.91
C ALA A 180 -6.14 27.78 -8.81
N PRO A 181 -6.18 27.66 -10.15
CA PRO A 181 -6.78 28.69 -11.02
C PRO A 181 -8.26 28.95 -10.72
N LEU A 182 -9.03 27.92 -10.34
CA LEU A 182 -10.44 28.07 -9.97
C LEU A 182 -10.59 28.90 -8.68
N THR A 183 -9.66 28.75 -7.74
CA THR A 183 -9.67 29.50 -6.48
C THR A 183 -9.21 30.95 -6.66
N GLU A 184 -8.30 31.22 -7.61
CA GLU A 184 -7.84 32.59 -7.93
C GLU A 184 -8.99 33.47 -8.45
N ARG A 185 -9.96 32.88 -9.16
CA ARG A 185 -11.15 33.58 -9.64
C ARG A 185 -12.03 34.17 -8.51
N PHE A 186 -12.01 33.58 -7.32
CA PHE A 186 -12.70 34.17 -6.17
C PHE A 186 -11.94 35.38 -5.60
N GLY A 187 -10.61 35.40 -5.73
CA GLY A 187 -9.79 36.56 -5.36
C GLY A 187 -10.06 37.79 -6.23
N THR A 188 -10.50 37.61 -7.47
CA THR A 188 -10.88 38.72 -8.36
C THR A 188 -12.26 39.32 -8.05
N LEU A 189 -13.07 38.69 -7.19
CA LEU A 189 -14.38 39.21 -6.75
C LEU A 189 -14.28 40.29 -5.65
N GLY A 190 -13.10 40.90 -5.48
CA GLY A 190 -12.96 42.18 -4.77
C GLY A 190 -13.31 42.17 -3.28
N GLY A 191 -12.99 41.09 -2.55
CA GLY A 191 -13.21 41.01 -1.09
C GLY A 191 -14.68 40.82 -0.68
N ALA A 192 -15.62 40.72 -1.63
CA ALA A 192 -17.02 40.41 -1.37
C ALA A 192 -17.22 38.98 -0.79
N VAL A 193 -16.24 38.10 -0.99
CA VAL A 193 -16.23 36.74 -0.45
C VAL A 193 -15.01 36.62 0.47
N LEU A 194 -15.26 36.51 1.78
CA LEU A 194 -14.22 36.16 2.74
C LEU A 194 -13.74 34.73 2.45
N PRO A 195 -12.42 34.46 2.41
CA PRO A 195 -11.90 33.15 2.08
C PRO A 195 -12.44 32.09 3.07
N ALA A 196 -13.25 31.17 2.56
CA ALA A 196 -14.09 30.30 3.40
C ALA A 196 -13.60 28.84 3.51
N GLY A 197 -12.38 28.51 3.07
CA GLY A 197 -11.86 27.15 3.04
C GLY A 197 -10.48 26.95 3.66
N ARG A 198 -10.10 25.69 3.86
CA ARG A 198 -8.86 25.31 4.55
C ARG A 198 -7.68 25.40 3.57
N ARG A 199 -6.92 26.49 3.61
CA ARG A 199 -5.62 26.58 2.90
C ARG A 199 -4.53 25.99 3.79
N LEU A 200 -3.97 24.87 3.37
CA LEU A 200 -2.84 24.27 4.06
C LEU A 200 -1.59 25.11 3.80
N PRO A 201 -0.90 25.61 4.84
CA PRO A 201 0.33 26.37 4.66
C PRO A 201 1.45 25.47 4.12
N LEU A 202 2.40 26.06 3.38
CA LEU A 202 3.47 25.32 2.70
C LEU A 202 4.29 24.44 3.66
N HIS A 203 4.58 24.92 4.88
CA HIS A 203 5.33 24.15 5.87
C HIS A 203 4.63 22.85 6.28
N GLN A 204 3.29 22.83 6.37
CA GLN A 204 2.53 21.60 6.68
C GLN A 204 2.59 20.61 5.52
N LYS A 205 2.60 21.09 4.27
CA LYS A 205 2.74 20.22 3.09
C LYS A 205 4.12 19.59 3.02
N VAL A 206 5.17 20.39 3.24
CA VAL A 206 6.56 19.90 3.27
C VAL A 206 6.73 18.90 4.40
N PHE A 207 6.22 19.21 5.60
CA PHE A 207 6.24 18.29 6.73
C PHE A 207 5.50 16.97 6.44
N ALA A 208 4.28 17.03 5.88
CA ALA A 208 3.52 15.84 5.51
C ALA A 208 4.24 14.99 4.46
N CYS A 209 4.85 15.62 3.45
CA CYS A 209 5.63 14.94 2.43
C CYS A 209 6.84 14.22 3.05
N ALA A 210 7.61 14.91 3.89
CA ALA A 210 8.74 14.33 4.59
C ALA A 210 8.30 13.16 5.48
N LEU A 211 7.27 13.37 6.31
CA LEU A 211 6.75 12.34 7.22
C LEU A 211 6.26 11.09 6.49
N ILE A 212 5.43 11.26 5.46
CA ILE A 212 4.89 10.13 4.67
C ILE A 212 6.04 9.41 3.97
N THR A 213 6.99 10.13 3.37
CA THR A 213 8.12 9.50 2.67
C THR A 213 9.03 8.73 3.62
N THR A 214 9.34 9.30 4.79
CA THR A 214 10.13 8.63 5.84
C THR A 214 9.40 7.40 6.37
N LEU A 215 8.11 7.52 6.68
CA LEU A 215 7.31 6.39 7.18
C LEU A 215 7.19 5.28 6.13
N SER A 216 6.92 5.64 4.88
CA SER A 216 6.88 4.70 3.75
C SER A 216 8.21 3.98 3.58
N SER A 217 9.33 4.71 3.63
CA SER A 217 10.67 4.12 3.53
C SER A 217 10.94 3.16 4.69
N LEU A 218 10.64 3.56 5.93
CA LEU A 218 10.86 2.75 7.11
C LEU A 218 10.05 1.45 7.08
N ILE A 219 8.77 1.55 6.73
CA ILE A 219 7.88 0.39 6.63
C ILE A 219 8.36 -0.55 5.53
N LEU A 220 8.59 -0.04 4.32
CA LEU A 220 8.98 -0.87 3.18
C LEU A 220 10.33 -1.56 3.38
N LEU A 221 11.33 -0.84 3.89
CA LEU A 221 12.63 -1.45 4.20
C LEU A 221 12.52 -2.42 5.36
N GLY A 222 11.77 -2.08 6.42
CA GLY A 222 11.63 -2.91 7.61
C GLY A 222 11.05 -4.29 7.31
N THR A 223 9.99 -4.35 6.50
CA THR A 223 9.38 -5.62 6.07
C THR A 223 10.28 -6.41 5.10
N ILE A 224 11.04 -5.74 4.22
CA ILE A 224 12.02 -6.42 3.35
C ILE A 224 13.12 -7.06 4.21
N PHE A 225 13.69 -6.31 5.16
CA PHE A 225 14.71 -6.84 6.07
C PHE A 225 14.18 -7.98 6.93
N TYR A 226 12.94 -7.85 7.41
CA TYR A 226 12.28 -8.90 8.16
C TYR A 226 12.17 -10.19 7.32
N SER A 227 11.64 -10.11 6.10
CA SER A 227 11.50 -11.28 5.23
C SER A 227 12.85 -11.88 4.81
N ARG A 228 13.89 -11.06 4.67
CA ARG A 228 15.26 -11.56 4.45
C ARG A 228 15.79 -12.31 5.68
N GLY A 229 15.55 -11.78 6.88
CA GLY A 229 15.90 -12.45 8.13
C GLY A 229 15.18 -13.78 8.29
N GLU A 230 13.90 -13.83 7.93
CA GLU A 230 13.08 -15.05 7.94
C GLU A 230 13.66 -16.12 7.01
N ARG A 231 14.00 -15.77 5.76
CA ARG A 231 14.63 -16.70 4.82
C ARG A 231 15.99 -17.22 5.29
N VAL A 232 16.84 -16.34 5.84
CA VAL A 232 18.15 -16.77 6.37
C VAL A 232 17.97 -17.72 7.55
N LEU A 233 16.97 -17.49 8.40
CA LEU A 233 16.67 -18.38 9.52
C LEU A 233 16.14 -19.73 9.04
N GLU A 234 15.25 -19.74 8.03
CA GLU A 234 14.75 -20.95 7.39
C GLU A 234 15.87 -21.77 6.74
N GLU A 235 16.77 -21.13 6.00
CA GLU A 235 17.95 -21.78 5.39
C GLU A 235 18.86 -22.40 6.47
N GLN A 236 19.17 -21.65 7.53
CA GLN A 236 19.99 -22.16 8.63
C GLN A 236 19.33 -23.31 9.40
N LEU A 237 18.01 -23.24 9.62
CA LEU A 237 17.26 -24.33 10.22
C LEU A 237 17.24 -25.55 9.30
N GLY A 238 17.02 -25.36 7.99
CA GLY A 238 17.06 -26.41 6.98
C GLY A 238 18.41 -27.12 6.95
N ASP A 239 19.51 -26.37 6.94
CA ASP A 239 20.87 -26.91 6.96
C ASP A 239 21.16 -27.69 8.25
N ARG A 240 20.71 -27.20 9.41
CA ARG A 240 20.86 -27.92 10.68
C ARG A 240 20.06 -29.22 10.70
N VAL A 241 18.81 -29.19 10.25
CA VAL A 241 17.95 -30.38 10.19
C VAL A 241 18.52 -31.41 9.22
N LEU A 242 19.01 -30.98 8.05
CA LEU A 242 19.68 -31.86 7.10
C LEU A 242 20.99 -32.43 7.65
N GLY A 243 21.76 -31.62 8.38
CA GLY A 243 22.99 -32.04 9.06
C GLY A 243 22.71 -33.10 10.12
N GLU A 244 21.72 -32.87 11.00
CA GLU A 244 21.25 -33.82 12.01
C GLU A 244 20.70 -35.10 11.38
N ALA A 245 19.89 -34.99 10.33
CA ALA A 245 19.36 -36.15 9.61
C ALA A 245 20.47 -37.02 8.99
N ARG A 246 21.51 -36.38 8.43
CA ARG A 246 22.70 -37.08 7.92
C ARG A 246 23.49 -37.72 9.05
N HIS A 247 23.71 -37.00 10.15
CA HIS A 247 24.43 -37.53 11.31
C HIS A 247 23.71 -38.73 11.93
N LEU A 248 22.39 -38.66 12.07
CA LEU A 248 21.53 -39.77 12.46
C LEU A 248 21.67 -40.96 11.50
N ALA A 249 21.65 -40.71 10.18
CA ALA A 249 21.85 -41.76 9.20
C ALA A 249 23.23 -42.44 9.36
N THR A 250 24.30 -41.67 9.59
CA THR A 250 25.65 -42.20 9.82
C THR A 250 25.73 -43.00 11.12
N LEU A 251 25.19 -42.49 12.22
CA LEU A 251 25.15 -43.19 13.50
C LEU A 251 24.42 -44.53 13.41
N LEU A 252 23.33 -44.60 12.64
CA LEU A 252 22.57 -45.82 12.41
C LEU A 252 23.34 -46.83 11.55
N ASP A 253 24.12 -46.36 10.58
CA ASP A 253 25.01 -47.20 9.76
C ASP A 253 26.17 -47.78 10.61
N GLU A 254 26.73 -46.97 11.52
CA GLU A 254 27.83 -47.36 12.42
C GLU A 254 27.40 -48.27 13.58
N THR A 255 26.21 -48.05 14.15
CA THR A 255 25.70 -48.86 15.28
C THR A 255 25.19 -50.24 14.86
N GLY A 256 25.14 -50.54 13.57
CA GLY A 256 24.81 -51.88 13.07
C GLY A 256 23.39 -52.32 13.38
N LEU A 257 22.46 -51.38 13.62
CA LEU A 257 21.03 -51.67 13.53
C LEU A 257 20.81 -52.20 12.12
N PRO A 258 20.26 -53.43 11.97
CA PRO A 258 20.45 -54.23 10.78
C PRO A 258 20.06 -53.40 9.56
N SER A 259 21.04 -53.17 8.69
CA SER A 259 20.79 -52.82 7.31
C SER A 259 19.98 -53.97 6.72
N LEU A 260 18.65 -53.91 6.92
CA LEU A 260 17.71 -54.81 6.30
C LEU A 260 17.90 -54.59 4.81
N ALA A 261 18.56 -55.58 4.19
CA ALA A 261 18.87 -55.62 2.77
C ALA A 261 17.61 -55.22 1.99
N GLY A 262 17.61 -54.01 1.41
CA GLY A 262 16.45 -53.51 0.68
C GLY A 262 16.30 -51.99 0.57
N GLY A 263 17.00 -51.18 1.37
CA GLY A 263 16.92 -49.72 1.25
C GLY A 263 15.53 -49.12 1.59
N THR A 264 14.63 -49.91 2.18
CA THR A 264 13.27 -49.47 2.56
C THR A 264 13.21 -48.84 3.94
N TRP A 265 14.20 -49.08 4.81
CA TRP A 265 14.20 -48.59 6.19
C TRP A 265 13.97 -47.08 6.29
N TRP A 266 14.65 -46.29 5.46
CA TRP A 266 14.47 -44.84 5.42
C TRP A 266 13.04 -44.44 5.00
N ARG A 267 12.46 -45.11 4.00
CA ARG A 267 11.06 -44.88 3.61
C ARG A 267 10.08 -45.25 4.71
N ASP A 268 10.38 -46.31 5.47
CA ASP A 268 9.52 -46.82 6.53
C ASP A 268 9.58 -45.94 7.80
N HIS A 269 10.69 -45.22 8.00
CA HIS A 269 10.94 -44.44 9.21
C HIS A 269 10.99 -42.91 9.01
N GLN A 270 10.99 -42.40 7.76
CA GLN A 270 10.87 -40.94 7.52
C GLN A 270 9.60 -40.36 8.15
N ALA A 271 8.51 -41.14 8.21
CA ALA A 271 7.24 -40.75 8.81
C ALA A 271 7.30 -40.69 10.35
N LEU A 272 8.35 -41.26 10.95
CA LEU A 272 8.61 -41.31 12.38
C LEU A 272 9.60 -40.23 12.84
N MET A 273 10.18 -39.49 11.90
CA MET A 273 10.97 -38.31 12.24
C MET A 273 10.08 -37.18 12.72
N ARG A 274 10.41 -36.63 13.89
CA ARG A 274 9.76 -35.44 14.43
C ARG A 274 10.79 -34.34 14.69
N LEU A 275 10.41 -33.11 14.38
CA LEU A 275 11.17 -31.93 14.76
C LEU A 275 10.72 -31.46 16.15
N GLY A 276 11.68 -31.26 17.06
CA GLY A 276 11.44 -30.59 18.33
C GLY A 276 11.39 -29.07 18.18
N ARG A 277 10.99 -28.37 19.24
CA ARG A 277 10.87 -26.89 19.27
C ARG A 277 12.20 -26.18 19.04
N SER A 278 13.31 -26.84 19.37
CA SER A 278 14.67 -26.33 19.13
C SER A 278 15.15 -26.48 17.67
N GLY A 279 14.38 -27.15 16.82
CA GLY A 279 14.79 -27.50 15.45
C GLY A 279 15.67 -28.74 15.36
N ARG A 280 15.82 -29.52 16.45
CA ARG A 280 16.47 -30.83 16.42
C ARG A 280 15.54 -31.90 15.85
N ALA A 281 16.09 -32.80 15.05
CA ALA A 281 15.37 -33.94 14.50
C ALA A 281 15.51 -35.16 15.44
N TYR A 282 14.39 -35.82 15.72
CA TYR A 282 14.33 -37.01 16.57
C TYR A 282 13.67 -38.14 15.81
N LEU A 283 14.19 -39.35 15.98
CA LEU A 283 13.52 -40.56 15.54
C LEU A 283 12.67 -41.08 16.70
N VAL A 284 11.34 -41.15 16.53
CA VAL A 284 10.43 -41.61 17.57
C VAL A 284 9.80 -42.94 17.14
N ASP A 285 9.91 -43.98 17.94
CA ASP A 285 9.28 -45.28 17.67
C ASP A 285 7.74 -45.16 17.70
N ARG A 286 7.03 -46.17 17.19
CA ARG A 286 5.57 -46.27 17.21
C ARG A 286 4.97 -46.18 18.62
N ASP A 287 5.74 -46.56 19.63
CA ASP A 287 5.37 -46.47 21.04
C ASP A 287 5.67 -45.10 21.66
N GLY A 288 6.19 -44.13 20.88
CA GLY A 288 6.49 -42.77 21.33
C GLY A 288 7.87 -42.59 21.95
N ALA A 289 8.71 -43.63 21.97
CA ALA A 289 10.05 -43.59 22.54
C ALA A 289 11.08 -43.00 21.56
N VAL A 290 11.98 -42.14 22.04
CA VAL A 290 13.04 -41.54 21.21
C VAL A 290 14.14 -42.57 20.97
N VAL A 291 14.23 -43.04 19.73
CA VAL A 291 15.20 -44.05 19.29
C VAL A 291 16.56 -43.41 19.01
N ALA A 292 16.57 -42.17 18.52
CA ALA A 292 17.80 -41.47 18.20
C ALA A 292 17.63 -39.93 18.19
N PRO A 293 18.69 -39.16 18.52
CA PRO A 293 20.02 -39.63 18.94
C PRO A 293 20.03 -40.20 20.37
N ALA A 294 21.00 -41.07 20.68
CA ALA A 294 21.10 -41.71 22.00
C ALA A 294 21.24 -40.67 23.13
N GLY A 295 20.36 -40.73 24.13
CA GLY A 295 20.31 -39.74 25.23
C GLY A 295 19.34 -38.57 25.01
N ALA A 296 18.69 -38.47 23.84
CA ALA A 296 17.75 -37.39 23.53
C ALA A 296 16.42 -37.43 24.31
N ALA A 297 16.11 -38.53 24.99
CA ALA A 297 14.88 -38.65 25.80
C ALA A 297 14.79 -37.58 26.90
N HIS A 298 15.92 -37.13 27.45
CA HIS A 298 15.96 -36.03 28.43
C HIS A 298 15.86 -34.65 27.75
N ALA A 299 16.46 -34.49 26.56
CA ALA A 299 16.39 -33.24 25.81
C ALA A 299 14.98 -32.90 25.32
N ILE A 300 14.15 -33.91 24.98
CA ILE A 300 12.74 -33.68 24.61
C ILE A 300 11.89 -33.32 25.83
N ALA A 301 12.17 -33.89 27.01
CA ALA A 301 11.47 -33.55 28.24
C ALA A 301 11.73 -32.09 28.68
N ASP A 302 12.92 -31.57 28.40
CA ASP A 302 13.29 -30.17 28.67
C ASP A 302 12.77 -29.18 27.62
N GLU A 303 12.30 -29.65 26.47
CA GLU A 303 11.81 -28.82 25.36
C GLU A 303 10.30 -28.54 25.37
N GLY A 304 9.57 -29.11 26.34
CA GLY A 304 8.13 -28.95 26.65
C GLY A 304 7.30 -28.06 25.73
#